data_AF-A0A839RPW6-F1
#
_entry.id   AF-A0A839RPW6-F1
#
_cell.length_a   1.000
_cell.length_b   1.000
_cell.length_c   1.000
_cell.angle_alpha   90.00
_cell.angle_beta   90.00
_cell.angle_gamma   90.00
#
_symmetry.space_group_name_H-M   'P 1'
#
loop_
_entity.id
_entity.type
_entity.pdbx_description
1 polymer ?
#
loop_
_entity_poly.entity_id
_entity_poly.type
_entity_poly.pdbx_seq_one_letter_code
_entity_poly.pdbx_strand_id
1 'polypeptide(L)'
;MTSVQTPHVLSMAMGEMWQDNNPRWKAYLGFPALVVAATMVTILMWLPDLPSQIATQWSADGQVTSQSSPFVMLVTYLLPIFVAILIPLVIGHYQTGDSSLAQWGIRLAYALGWFVSVLISALVLMLLARQRGAQAALEAPAPDWSMIAISFVAALVAGAVGATLAPVTKSETRP
;
A
#
# COMPACT_ATOMS: atom_id res chain seq x y z
N MET A 1 43.67 -5.23 -31.89
CA MET A 1 42.96 -4.20 -31.10
C MET A 1 41.50 -4.22 -31.51
N THR A 2 40.67 -4.99 -30.81
CA THR A 2 39.23 -5.09 -31.05
C THR A 2 38.53 -4.20 -30.03
N SER A 3 37.98 -3.07 -30.47
CA SER A 3 37.19 -2.17 -29.62
C SER A 3 35.87 -2.86 -29.26
N VAL A 4 35.72 -3.24 -28.01
CA VAL A 4 34.44 -3.69 -27.45
C VAL A 4 33.55 -2.46 -27.31
N GLN A 5 32.66 -2.25 -28.27
CA GLN A 5 31.58 -1.28 -28.19
C GLN A 5 30.36 -1.92 -27.51
N THR A 6 30.22 -1.66 -26.21
CA THR A 6 28.93 -1.50 -25.52
C THR A 6 29.20 -0.55 -24.35
N PRO A 7 28.33 0.43 -24.01
CA PRO A 7 26.87 0.29 -23.96
C PRO A 7 26.08 1.60 -24.24
N HIS A 8 25.53 1.82 -25.43
CA HIS A 8 24.52 2.89 -25.62
C HIS A 8 23.06 2.40 -25.52
N VAL A 9 22.84 1.10 -25.75
CA VAL A 9 21.50 0.48 -25.81
C VAL A 9 20.82 0.39 -24.44
N LEU A 10 21.60 0.25 -23.36
CA LEU A 10 21.05 0.18 -21.99
C LEU A 10 20.48 1.52 -21.50
N SER A 11 21.00 2.65 -21.98
CA SER A 11 20.51 3.98 -21.57
C SER A 11 19.19 4.37 -22.24
N MET A 12 18.93 3.91 -23.47
CA MET A 12 17.67 4.19 -24.17
C MET A 12 16.52 3.32 -23.65
N ALA A 13 16.77 2.04 -23.38
CA ALA A 13 15.74 1.14 -22.86
C ALA A 13 15.17 1.62 -21.51
N MET A 14 16.00 2.20 -20.65
CA MET A 14 15.57 2.68 -19.33
C MET A 14 14.84 4.03 -19.39
N GLY A 15 15.13 4.87 -20.39
CA GLY A 15 14.53 6.19 -20.58
C GLY A 15 13.18 6.19 -21.32
N GLU A 16 13.01 5.30 -22.30
CA GLU A 16 11.73 5.19 -23.05
C GLU A 16 10.65 4.41 -22.27
N MET A 17 11.04 3.48 -21.38
CA MET A 17 10.07 2.67 -20.61
C MET A 17 9.29 3.45 -19.53
N TRP A 18 9.77 4.63 -19.11
CA TRP A 18 8.99 5.53 -18.25
C TRP A 18 8.02 6.44 -19.04
N GLN A 19 8.14 6.46 -20.37
CA GLN A 19 7.34 7.32 -21.25
C GLN A 19 6.12 6.64 -21.86
N ASP A 20 5.86 5.36 -21.56
CA ASP A 20 4.54 4.80 -21.80
C ASP A 20 3.57 5.48 -20.85
N ASN A 21 2.89 6.50 -21.37
CA ASN A 21 1.91 7.36 -20.73
C ASN A 21 0.61 6.58 -20.39
N ASN A 22 0.75 5.30 -20.05
CA ASN A 22 -0.32 4.36 -19.80
C ASN A 22 -1.06 4.79 -18.53
N PRO A 23 -2.31 5.27 -18.65
CA PRO A 23 -3.07 5.79 -17.53
C PRO A 23 -3.32 4.72 -16.45
N ARG A 24 -3.26 3.43 -16.80
CA ARG A 24 -3.45 2.33 -15.84
C ARG A 24 -2.27 2.22 -14.86
N TRP A 25 -1.05 2.40 -15.33
CA TRP A 25 0.13 2.41 -14.46
C TRP A 25 0.12 3.61 -13.50
N LYS A 26 -0.28 4.78 -14.01
CA LYS A 26 -0.47 5.98 -13.18
C LYS A 26 -1.58 5.80 -12.16
N ALA A 27 -2.70 5.19 -12.55
CA ALA A 27 -3.79 4.90 -11.63
C ALA A 27 -3.37 3.90 -10.55
N TYR A 28 -2.64 2.85 -10.93
CA TYR A 28 -2.14 1.81 -10.04
C TYR A 28 -1.27 2.35 -8.90
N LEU A 29 -0.31 3.22 -9.22
CA LEU A 29 0.56 3.83 -8.20
C LEU A 29 -0.09 5.05 -7.55
N GLY A 30 -0.82 5.83 -8.32
CA GLY A 30 -1.41 7.09 -7.88
C GLY A 30 -2.44 6.90 -6.79
N PHE A 31 -3.33 5.90 -6.90
CA PHE A 31 -4.38 5.71 -5.90
C PHE A 31 -3.83 5.27 -4.53
N PRO A 32 -3.03 4.19 -4.39
CA PRO A 32 -2.42 3.84 -3.11
C PRO A 32 -1.52 4.95 -2.56
N ALA A 33 -0.72 5.61 -3.41
CA ALA A 33 0.11 6.72 -2.98
C ALA A 33 -0.72 7.89 -2.43
N LEU A 34 -1.84 8.22 -3.07
CA LEU A 34 -2.77 9.24 -2.59
C LEU A 34 -3.40 8.84 -1.24
N VAL A 35 -3.84 7.59 -1.09
CA VAL A 35 -4.40 7.08 0.17
C VAL A 35 -3.37 7.20 1.29
N VAL A 36 -2.14 6.74 1.06
CA VAL A 36 -1.04 6.81 2.02
C VAL A 36 -0.69 8.27 2.35
N ALA A 37 -0.62 9.14 1.36
CA ALA A 37 -0.33 10.55 1.56
C ALA A 37 -1.42 11.25 2.38
N ALA A 38 -2.70 11.00 2.06
CA ALA A 38 -3.83 11.54 2.81
C ALA A 38 -3.83 11.03 4.26
N THR A 39 -3.54 9.74 4.47
CA THR A 39 -3.38 9.16 5.79
C THR A 39 -2.22 9.82 6.53
N MET A 40 -1.06 10.00 5.91
CA MET A 40 0.07 10.68 6.54
C MET A 40 -0.24 12.11 6.94
N VAL A 41 -0.87 12.90 6.07
CA VAL A 41 -1.31 14.26 6.40
C VAL A 41 -2.25 14.22 7.61
N THR A 42 -3.22 13.30 7.61
CA THR A 42 -4.17 13.16 8.72
C THR A 42 -3.46 12.82 10.04
N ILE A 43 -2.50 11.88 10.02
CA ILE A 43 -1.74 11.53 11.24
C ILE A 43 -0.90 12.69 11.73
N LEU A 44 -0.22 13.41 10.83
CA LEU A 44 0.58 14.58 11.19
C LEU A 44 -0.28 15.70 11.79
N MET A 45 -1.51 15.88 11.30
CA MET A 45 -2.47 16.81 11.88
C MET A 45 -2.97 16.36 13.26
N TRP A 46 -3.05 15.06 13.52
CA TRP A 46 -3.50 14.52 14.81
C TRP A 46 -2.38 14.36 15.83
N LEU A 47 -1.11 14.36 15.39
CA LEU A 47 0.05 14.16 16.24
C LEU A 47 0.05 15.01 17.52
N PRO A 48 -0.33 16.31 17.50
CA PRO A 48 -0.39 17.14 18.70
C PRO A 48 -1.46 16.70 19.71
N ASP A 49 -2.53 16.05 19.24
CA ASP A 49 -3.67 15.60 20.06
C ASP A 49 -3.50 14.15 20.56
N LEU A 50 -2.40 13.48 20.17
CA LEU A 50 -2.14 12.10 20.53
C LEU A 50 -1.26 12.01 21.79
N PRO A 51 -1.47 11.00 22.63
CA PRO A 51 -0.60 10.74 23.77
C PRO A 51 0.84 10.43 23.30
N SER A 52 1.81 10.68 24.18
CA SER A 52 3.24 10.43 23.92
C SER A 52 3.56 8.95 23.67
N GLN A 53 2.69 8.06 24.14
CA GLN A 53 2.66 6.64 23.81
C GLN A 53 1.30 6.27 23.24
N ILE A 54 1.29 5.39 22.25
CA ILE A 54 0.09 4.94 21.55
C ILE A 54 -0.12 3.47 21.89
N ALA A 55 -1.34 3.11 22.29
CA ALA A 55 -1.73 1.72 22.49
C ALA A 55 -1.76 1.00 21.13
N THR A 56 -1.05 -0.13 21.04
CA THR A 56 -0.95 -0.91 19.80
C THR A 56 -1.56 -2.31 19.93
N GLN A 57 -1.77 -2.79 21.16
CA GLN A 57 -2.43 -4.06 21.42
C GLN A 57 -3.32 -3.97 22.66
N TRP A 58 -4.40 -4.75 22.61
CA TRP A 58 -5.36 -4.90 23.69
C TRP A 58 -5.54 -6.38 24.03
N SER A 59 -5.83 -6.69 25.29
CA SER A 59 -6.28 -8.01 25.72
C SER A 59 -7.72 -8.27 25.28
N ALA A 60 -8.19 -9.50 25.46
CA ALA A 60 -9.58 -9.86 25.21
C ALA A 60 -10.57 -9.05 26.09
N ASP A 61 -10.12 -8.62 27.27
CA ASP A 61 -10.90 -7.80 28.21
C ASP A 61 -10.84 -6.29 27.87
N GLY A 62 -10.21 -5.92 26.75
CA GLY A 62 -10.09 -4.54 26.29
C GLY A 62 -9.02 -3.72 26.99
N GLN A 63 -8.16 -4.34 27.81
CA GLN A 63 -7.06 -3.66 28.50
C GLN A 63 -5.85 -3.51 27.57
N VAL A 64 -5.17 -2.37 27.59
CA VAL A 64 -3.96 -2.17 26.77
C VAL A 64 -2.82 -3.07 27.26
N THR A 65 -2.29 -3.90 26.36
CA THR A 65 -1.19 -4.84 26.64
C THR A 65 0.14 -4.41 26.05
N SER A 66 0.12 -3.55 25.02
CA SER A 66 1.34 -3.03 24.38
C SER A 66 1.16 -1.57 23.99
N GLN A 67 2.25 -0.81 24.12
CA GLN A 67 2.34 0.60 23.78
C GLN A 67 3.57 0.84 22.93
N SER A 68 3.53 1.85 22.07
CA SER A 68 4.66 2.21 21.22
C SER A 68 4.72 3.71 21.05
N SER A 69 5.89 4.24 20.71
CA SER A 69 5.99 5.65 20.36
C SER A 69 5.29 5.92 19.01
N PRO A 70 4.76 7.13 18.79
CA PRO A 70 4.17 7.52 17.51
C PRO A 70 5.11 7.27 16.33
N PHE A 71 6.41 7.48 16.51
CA PHE A 71 7.42 7.25 15.48
C PHE A 71 7.59 5.76 15.14
N VAL A 72 7.67 4.88 16.14
CA VAL A 72 7.76 3.43 15.91
C VAL A 72 6.52 2.94 15.17
N MET A 73 5.33 3.39 15.60
CA MET A 73 4.07 3.07 14.92
C MET A 73 4.08 3.52 13.45
N LEU A 74 4.55 4.74 13.15
CA LEU A 74 4.67 5.23 11.77
C LEU A 74 5.60 4.38 10.91
N VAL A 75 6.76 3.99 11.44
CA VAL A 75 7.72 3.14 10.72
C VAL A 75 7.13 1.75 10.45
N THR A 76 6.52 1.14 11.47
CA THR A 76 5.85 -0.17 11.36
C THR A 76 4.65 -0.12 10.40
N TYR A 77 3.97 1.03 10.28
CA TYR A 77 2.89 1.27 9.32
C TYR A 77 3.40 1.37 7.87
N LEU A 78 4.45 2.16 7.64
CA LEU A 78 4.95 2.43 6.29
C LEU A 78 5.55 1.18 5.63
N LEU A 79 6.28 0.37 6.39
CA LEU A 79 6.98 -0.81 5.86
C LEU A 79 6.06 -1.78 5.06
N PRO A 80 4.95 -2.31 5.61
CA PRO A 80 4.08 -3.23 4.88
C PRO A 80 3.41 -2.57 3.68
N ILE A 81 3.13 -1.27 3.71
CA ILE A 81 2.56 -0.54 2.57
C ILE A 81 3.60 -0.41 1.45
N PHE A 82 4.85 -0.03 1.79
CA PHE A 82 5.93 -0.02 0.81
C PHE A 82 6.11 -1.39 0.15
N VAL A 83 6.08 -2.47 0.94
CA VAL A 83 6.16 -3.84 0.42
C VAL A 83 4.96 -4.16 -0.49
N ALA A 84 3.74 -3.79 -0.08
CA ALA A 84 2.51 -4.05 -0.84
C ALA A 84 2.45 -3.31 -2.19
N ILE A 85 3.08 -2.13 -2.29
CA ILE A 85 3.18 -1.36 -3.53
C ILE A 85 4.34 -1.87 -4.40
N LEU A 86 5.46 -2.27 -3.80
CA LEU A 86 6.64 -2.71 -4.56
C LEU A 86 6.48 -4.10 -5.18
N ILE A 87 5.85 -5.05 -4.49
CA ILE A 87 5.71 -6.43 -4.98
C ILE A 87 5.02 -6.48 -6.37
N PRO A 88 3.86 -5.85 -6.59
CA PRO A 88 3.19 -5.93 -7.89
C PRO A 88 3.89 -5.08 -8.95
N LEU A 89 4.66 -4.06 -8.56
CA LEU A 89 5.53 -3.32 -9.48
C LEU A 89 6.65 -4.21 -10.01
N VAL A 90 7.30 -4.98 -9.13
CA VAL A 90 8.32 -5.96 -9.50
C VAL A 90 7.70 -7.07 -10.35
N ILE A 91 6.58 -7.67 -9.92
CA ILE A 91 5.90 -8.74 -10.67
C ILE A 91 5.44 -8.25 -12.04
N GLY A 92 4.80 -7.08 -12.10
CA GLY A 92 4.34 -6.49 -13.35
C GLY A 92 5.47 -6.05 -14.29
N HIS A 93 6.66 -5.79 -13.76
CA HIS A 93 7.85 -5.49 -14.56
C HIS A 93 8.52 -6.74 -15.13
N TYR A 94 8.64 -7.82 -14.34
CA TYR A 94 9.38 -9.01 -14.74
C TYR A 94 8.52 -10.12 -15.39
N GLN A 95 7.19 -10.05 -15.29
CA GLN A 95 6.31 -11.00 -15.98
C GLN A 95 5.92 -10.49 -17.37
N THR A 96 6.71 -10.88 -18.38
CA THR A 96 6.42 -10.69 -19.82
C THR A 96 5.77 -11.93 -20.45
N GLY A 97 4.97 -12.67 -19.69
CA GLY A 97 4.35 -13.92 -20.15
C GLY A 97 2.92 -13.71 -20.66
N ASP A 98 2.64 -14.20 -21.87
CA ASP A 98 1.29 -14.19 -22.48
C ASP A 98 0.34 -15.25 -21.91
N SER A 99 0.77 -16.00 -20.89
CA SER A 99 -0.09 -17.03 -20.30
C SER A 99 -1.22 -16.39 -19.48
N SER A 100 -2.42 -16.96 -19.59
CA SER A 100 -3.59 -16.55 -18.79
C SER A 100 -3.29 -16.57 -17.29
N LEU A 101 -2.43 -17.50 -16.85
CA LEU A 101 -1.98 -17.62 -15.46
C LEU A 101 -1.09 -16.44 -15.03
N ALA A 102 -0.19 -15.94 -15.89
CA ALA A 102 0.60 -14.75 -15.60
C ALA A 102 -0.28 -13.50 -15.50
N GLN A 103 -1.26 -13.34 -16.40
CA GLN A 103 -2.21 -12.23 -16.33
C GLN A 103 -3.07 -12.25 -15.05
N TRP A 104 -3.50 -13.44 -14.61
CA TRP A 104 -4.18 -13.61 -13.32
C TRP A 104 -3.27 -13.27 -12.14
N GLY A 105 -1.99 -13.68 -12.20
CA GLY A 105 -0.98 -13.34 -11.18
C GLY A 105 -0.78 -11.83 -11.02
N ILE A 106 -0.69 -11.10 -12.14
CA ILE A 106 -0.56 -9.63 -12.13
C ILE A 106 -1.81 -8.99 -11.52
N ARG A 107 -3.01 -9.42 -11.92
CA ARG A 107 -4.28 -8.92 -11.35
C ARG A 107 -4.37 -9.14 -9.85
N LEU A 108 -4.00 -10.33 -9.38
CA LEU A 108 -4.01 -10.67 -7.96
C LEU A 108 -2.99 -9.81 -7.20
N ALA A 109 -1.79 -9.63 -7.74
CA ALA A 109 -0.77 -8.78 -7.11
C ALA A 109 -1.28 -7.34 -6.95
N TYR A 110 -1.89 -6.78 -7.99
CA TYR A 110 -2.49 -5.44 -7.95
C TYR A 110 -3.62 -5.35 -6.92
N ALA A 111 -4.50 -6.36 -6.89
CA ALA A 111 -5.60 -6.45 -5.93
C ALA A 111 -5.08 -6.44 -4.48
N LEU A 112 -4.08 -7.27 -4.20
CA LEU A 112 -3.46 -7.36 -2.88
C LEU A 112 -2.75 -6.06 -2.50
N GLY A 113 -2.03 -5.43 -3.43
CA GLY A 113 -1.35 -4.16 -3.17
C GLY A 113 -2.33 -3.05 -2.74
N TRP A 114 -3.43 -2.90 -3.46
CA TRP A 114 -4.48 -1.92 -3.14
C TRP A 114 -5.22 -2.28 -1.85
N PHE A 115 -5.60 -3.56 -1.69
CA PHE A 115 -6.25 -4.07 -0.49
C PHE A 115 -5.43 -3.77 0.76
N VAL A 116 -4.14 -4.15 0.78
CA VAL A 116 -3.25 -3.96 1.93
C VAL A 116 -3.05 -2.47 2.22
N SER A 117 -2.84 -1.66 1.18
CA SER A 117 -2.61 -0.22 1.36
C SER A 117 -3.81 0.49 2.01
N VAL A 118 -5.04 0.18 1.54
CA VAL A 118 -6.27 0.75 2.10
C VAL A 118 -6.57 0.18 3.48
N LEU A 119 -6.42 -1.13 3.68
CA LEU A 119 -6.69 -1.79 4.96
C LEU A 119 -5.82 -1.21 6.07
N ILE A 120 -4.50 -1.18 5.85
CA ILE A 120 -3.55 -0.71 6.85
C ILE A 120 -3.79 0.78 7.15
N SER A 121 -4.04 1.59 6.12
CA SER A 121 -4.34 3.03 6.27
C SER A 121 -5.62 3.27 7.07
N ALA A 122 -6.69 2.52 6.79
CA ALA A 122 -7.95 2.61 7.52
C ALA A 122 -7.79 2.15 8.98
N LEU A 123 -7.11 1.03 9.22
CA LEU A 123 -6.87 0.50 10.57
C LEU A 123 -6.04 1.46 11.42
N VAL A 124 -5.00 2.08 10.85
CA VAL A 124 -4.18 3.05 11.58
C VAL A 124 -4.96 4.31 11.91
N LEU A 125 -5.73 4.85 10.96
CA LEU A 125 -6.57 6.02 11.25
C LEU A 125 -7.64 5.70 12.29
N MET A 126 -8.27 4.53 12.21
CA MET A 126 -9.23 4.06 13.21
C MET A 126 -8.59 3.97 14.60
N LEU A 127 -7.41 3.34 14.68
CA LEU A 127 -6.66 3.17 15.92
C LEU A 127 -6.31 4.51 16.54
N LEU A 128 -5.79 5.45 15.73
CA LEU A 128 -5.38 6.77 16.22
C LEU A 128 -6.56 7.64 16.60
N ALA A 129 -7.65 7.62 15.82
CA ALA A 129 -8.84 8.43 16.08
C ALA A 129 -9.41 8.18 17.48
N ARG A 130 -9.33 6.95 17.97
CA ARG A 130 -9.81 6.54 19.30
C ARG A 130 -8.92 7.00 20.46
N GLN A 131 -7.66 7.34 20.21
CA GLN A 131 -6.71 7.79 21.24
C GLN A 131 -6.53 9.30 21.25
N ARG A 132 -7.16 10.02 20.31
CA ARG A 132 -7.11 11.49 20.28
C ARG A 132 -7.76 12.06 21.53
N GLY A 133 -7.05 12.97 22.19
CA GLY A 133 -7.51 13.61 23.42
C GLY A 133 -7.40 12.73 24.66
N ALA A 134 -6.91 11.50 24.56
CA ALA A 134 -6.56 10.69 25.72
C ALA A 134 -5.30 11.26 26.39
N GLN A 135 -5.29 11.31 27.73
CA GLN A 135 -4.11 11.81 28.46
C GLN A 135 -3.01 10.75 28.52
N ALA A 136 -3.38 9.47 28.50
CA ALA A 136 -2.47 8.34 28.48
C ALA A 136 -2.97 7.23 27.55
N ALA A 137 -2.04 6.43 27.02
CA ALA A 137 -2.39 5.31 26.13
C ALA A 137 -3.28 4.26 26.80
N LEU A 138 -3.14 4.08 28.12
CA LEU A 138 -3.91 3.10 28.89
C LEU A 138 -5.41 3.41 28.95
N GLU A 139 -5.79 4.66 28.69
CA GLU A 139 -7.19 5.10 28.65
C GLU A 139 -7.83 4.88 27.28
N ALA A 140 -7.03 4.47 26.29
CA ALA A 140 -7.50 4.28 24.92
C ALA A 140 -8.48 3.09 24.85
N PRO A 141 -9.73 3.33 24.39
CA PRO A 141 -10.68 2.25 24.21
C PRO A 141 -10.20 1.30 23.11
N ALA A 142 -10.49 0.01 23.31
CA ALA A 142 -10.23 -1.00 22.29
C ALA A 142 -10.98 -0.68 20.99
N PRO A 143 -10.45 -1.07 19.81
CA PRO A 143 -11.13 -0.84 18.55
C PRO A 143 -12.44 -1.63 18.45
N ASP A 144 -13.49 -0.98 17.94
CA ASP A 144 -14.78 -1.65 17.72
C ASP A 144 -14.69 -2.62 16.52
N TRP A 145 -15.21 -3.84 16.69
CA TRP A 145 -15.26 -4.85 15.62
C TRP A 145 -15.97 -4.36 14.35
N SER A 146 -16.98 -3.50 14.50
CA SER A 146 -17.69 -2.90 13.36
C SER A 146 -16.77 -2.04 12.50
N MET A 147 -15.86 -1.27 13.11
CA MET A 147 -14.91 -0.43 12.39
C MET A 147 -13.84 -1.27 11.68
N ILE A 148 -13.41 -2.37 12.28
CA ILE A 148 -12.51 -3.35 11.64
C ILE A 148 -13.21 -3.95 10.41
N ALA A 149 -14.47 -4.37 10.55
CA ALA A 149 -15.24 -4.93 9.44
C ALA A 149 -15.44 -3.92 8.30
N ILE A 150 -15.77 -2.66 8.61
CA ILE A 150 -15.90 -1.58 7.61
C ILE A 150 -14.57 -1.35 6.87
N SER A 151 -13.46 -1.30 7.61
CA SER A 151 -12.12 -1.12 7.03
C SER A 151 -11.76 -2.27 6.09
N PHE A 152 -12.11 -3.49 6.48
CA PHE A 152 -11.91 -4.69 5.66
C PHE A 152 -12.75 -4.65 4.38
N VAL A 153 -14.02 -4.30 4.47
CA VAL A 153 -14.90 -4.17 3.30
C VAL A 153 -14.40 -3.07 2.35
N ALA A 154 -14.00 -1.91 2.87
CA ALA A 154 -13.44 -0.83 2.07
C ALA A 154 -12.16 -1.26 1.35
N ALA A 155 -11.28 -1.99 2.04
CA ALA A 155 -10.08 -2.56 1.46
C ALA A 155 -10.39 -3.60 0.39
N LEU A 156 -11.38 -4.48 0.61
CA LEU A 156 -11.81 -5.47 -0.39
C LEU A 156 -12.30 -4.81 -1.67
N VAL A 157 -13.13 -3.76 -1.55
CA VAL A 157 -13.60 -2.99 -2.70
C VAL A 157 -12.42 -2.37 -3.44
N ALA A 158 -11.47 -1.76 -2.74
CA ALA A 158 -10.27 -1.21 -3.35
C ALA A 158 -9.44 -2.29 -4.07
N GLY A 159 -9.24 -3.45 -3.44
CA GLY A 159 -8.54 -4.57 -4.05
C GLY A 159 -9.23 -5.08 -5.32
N ALA A 160 -10.55 -5.23 -5.29
CA ALA A 160 -11.33 -5.62 -6.46
C ALA A 160 -11.17 -4.61 -7.61
N VAL A 161 -11.22 -3.31 -7.31
CA VAL A 161 -10.97 -2.25 -8.30
C VAL A 161 -9.53 -2.34 -8.84
N GLY A 162 -8.53 -2.50 -7.98
CA GLY A 162 -7.14 -2.69 -8.37
C GLY A 162 -6.95 -3.86 -9.34
N ALA A 163 -7.63 -4.99 -9.09
CA ALA A 163 -7.62 -6.15 -9.97
C ALA A 163 -8.15 -5.83 -11.38
N THR A 164 -9.23 -5.04 -11.49
CA THR A 164 -9.84 -4.67 -12.78
C THR A 164 -8.99 -3.68 -13.58
N LEU A 165 -8.18 -2.87 -12.90
CA LEU A 165 -7.33 -1.85 -13.52
C LEU A 165 -5.95 -2.38 -13.94
N ALA A 166 -5.62 -3.62 -13.59
CA ALA A 166 -4.34 -4.22 -13.97
C ALA A 166 -4.14 -4.19 -15.50
N PRO A 167 -2.93 -3.87 -15.97
CA PRO A 167 -2.62 -3.87 -17.40
C PRO A 167 -2.78 -5.29 -17.98
N VAL A 168 -3.36 -5.37 -19.17
CA VAL A 168 -3.44 -6.62 -19.94
C VAL A 168 -2.36 -6.54 -20.99
N THR A 169 -1.38 -7.44 -20.94
CA THR A 169 -0.42 -7.64 -22.03
C THR A 169 -1.20 -8.13 -23.25
N LYS A 170 -1.26 -7.31 -24.30
CA LYS A 170 -1.76 -7.77 -25.61
C LYS A 170 -0.65 -8.61 -26.23
N SER A 171 -0.98 -9.82 -26.65
CA SER A 171 -0.10 -10.56 -27.54
C SER A 171 0.08 -9.75 -28.81
N GLU A 172 1.32 -9.35 -29.12
CA GLU A 172 1.65 -8.93 -30.47
C GLU A 172 1.39 -10.12 -31.37
N THR A 173 0.26 -10.08 -32.09
CA THR A 173 0.09 -10.88 -33.29
C THR A 173 1.09 -10.34 -34.30
N ARG A 174 2.33 -10.86 -34.24
CA ARG A 174 3.29 -10.66 -35.33
C ARG A 174 2.71 -11.36 -36.57
N PRO A 175 2.50 -10.62 -37.68
CA PRO A 175 2.10 -11.22 -38.95
C PRO A 175 3.17 -12.16 -39.52
#